data_AF-A0A3M2BCJ6-F1
#
_entry.id   AF-A0A3M2BCJ6-F1
#
_cell.length_a   1.000
_cell.length_b   1.000
_cell.length_c   1.000
_cell.angle_alpha   90.00
_cell.angle_beta   90.00
_cell.angle_gamma   90.00
#
_symmetry.space_group_name_H-M   'P 1'
#
loop_
_entity.id
_entity.type
_entity.pdbx_description
1 polymer ?
#
loop_
_entity_poly.entity_id
_entity_poly.type
_entity_poly.pdbx_seq_one_letter_code
_entity_poly.pdbx_strand_id
1 'polypeptide(L)' 'RRNLLVLVNMARTYAVRRQDRDLYRSLLVEVLEAGDINPEQRLTNMIAKRRAERYLRQIDERFPR' A
#
# COMPACT_ATOMS: atom_id res chain seq x y z
N ARG A 1 -6.77 13.03 -9.53
CA ARG A 1 -5.68 12.89 -8.53
C ARG A 1 -5.92 11.61 -7.73
N ARG A 2 -4.96 10.69 -7.67
CA ARG A 2 -5.12 9.42 -6.93
C ARG A 2 -4.51 9.55 -5.54
N ASN A 3 -5.25 9.15 -4.51
CA ASN A 3 -4.79 9.23 -3.12
C ASN A 3 -4.11 7.91 -2.71
N LEU A 4 -2.78 7.91 -2.63
CA LEU A 4 -1.99 6.71 -2.32
C LEU A 4 -2.24 6.16 -0.91
N LEU A 5 -2.66 7.00 0.04
CA LEU A 5 -3.02 6.52 1.38
C LEU A 5 -4.27 5.64 1.35
N VAL A 6 -5.20 5.86 0.41
CA VAL A 6 -6.40 5.02 0.28
C VAL A 6 -6.01 3.59 -0.08
N LEU A 7 -5.06 3.41 -1.02
CA LEU A 7 -4.56 2.09 -1.40
C LEU A 7 -3.86 1.38 -0.23
N VAL A 8 -2.99 2.10 0.51
CA VAL A 8 -2.33 1.56 1.71
C VAL A 8 -3.36 1.14 2.77
N ASN A 9 -4.39 1.95 3.00
CA ASN A 9 -5.44 1.64 3.95
C ASN A 9 -6.27 0.44 3.50
N MET A 10 -6.63 0.36 2.22
CA MET A 10 -7.36 -0.76 1.65
C MET A 10 -6.57 -2.08 1.75
N ALA A 11 -5.26 -2.05 1.48
CA ALA A 11 -4.39 -3.20 1.69
C ALA A 11 -4.43 -3.66 3.16
N ARG A 12 -4.16 -2.75 4.10
CA ARG A 12 -4.12 -3.09 5.53
C ARG A 12 -5.46 -3.57 6.10
N THR A 13 -6.59 -3.06 5.62
CA THR A 13 -7.90 -3.39 6.19
C THR A 13 -8.61 -4.46 5.38
N TYR A 14 -8.94 -4.17 4.13
CA TYR A 14 -9.80 -4.99 3.31
C TYR A 14 -9.12 -6.27 2.83
N ALA A 15 -7.93 -6.15 2.25
CA ALA A 15 -7.20 -7.33 1.75
C ALA A 15 -6.83 -8.29 2.88
N VAL A 16 -6.37 -7.77 4.03
CA VAL A 16 -6.13 -8.58 5.24
C VAL A 16 -7.42 -9.24 5.74
N ARG A 17 -8.54 -8.50 5.87
CA ARG A 17 -9.82 -9.07 6.31
C ARG A 17 -10.30 -10.19 5.39
N ARG A 18 -10.06 -10.06 4.08
CA ARG A 18 -10.44 -11.08 3.08
C ARG A 18 -9.44 -12.22 2.94
N GLN A 19 -8.31 -12.19 3.67
CA GLN A 19 -7.19 -13.12 3.51
C GLN A 19 -6.68 -13.17 2.05
N ASP A 20 -6.77 -12.03 1.35
CA ASP A 20 -6.40 -11.90 -0.06
C ASP A 20 -4.98 -11.33 -0.17
N ARG A 21 -3.99 -12.23 -0.18
CA ARG A 21 -2.57 -11.89 -0.24
C ARG A 21 -2.19 -11.20 -1.56
N ASP A 22 -2.83 -11.60 -2.66
CA ASP A 22 -2.51 -11.05 -3.98
C ASP A 22 -3.03 -9.63 -4.14
N LEU A 23 -4.26 -9.36 -3.67
CA LEU A 23 -4.79 -8.00 -3.59
C LEU A 23 -3.97 -7.13 -2.64
N TYR A 24 -3.51 -7.68 -1.52
CA TYR A 24 -2.63 -6.97 -0.59
C TYR A 24 -1.34 -6.53 -1.29
N ARG A 25 -0.69 -7.46 -2.01
CA ARG A 25 0.55 -7.18 -2.73
C ARG A 25 0.33 -6.17 -3.84
N SER A 26 -0.71 -6.33 -4.66
CA SER A 26 -0.95 -5.47 -5.83
C SER A 26 -1.18 -4.01 -5.42
N LEU A 27 -2.03 -3.77 -4.42
CA LEU A 27 -2.32 -2.41 -3.91
C LEU A 27 -1.06 -1.71 -3.37
N LEU A 28 -0.15 -2.45 -2.73
CA LEU A 28 1.07 -1.88 -2.18
C LEU A 28 2.15 -1.64 -3.25
N VAL A 29 2.30 -2.55 -4.22
CA VAL A 29 3.20 -2.36 -5.36
C VAL A 29 2.78 -1.12 -6.17
N GLU A 30 1.49 -0.97 -6.40
CA GLU A 30 0.93 0.19 -7.10
C GLU A 30 1.23 1.53 -6.40
N VAL A 31 1.28 1.55 -5.07
CA VAL A 31 1.71 2.74 -4.31
C VAL A 31 3.19 3.07 -4.56
N LEU A 32 4.05 2.07 -4.72
CA LEU A 32 5.48 2.25 -4.96
C LEU A 32 5.76 2.72 -6.39
N GLU A 33 5.04 2.15 -7.36
CA GLU A 33 5.17 2.45 -8.79
C GLU A 33 4.53 3.80 -9.17
N ALA A 34 3.67 4.35 -8.31
CA ALA A 34 3.11 5.68 -8.53
C ALA A 34 4.21 6.76 -8.62
N GLY A 35 4.25 7.50 -9.72
CA GLY A 35 5.16 8.64 -9.92
C GLY A 35 4.90 9.81 -8.96
N ASP A 36 5.61 10.94 -9.14
CA ASP A 36 5.28 12.17 -8.40
C ASP A 36 4.05 12.85 -9.04
N ILE A 37 2.86 12.34 -8.68
CA ILE A 37 1.60 12.65 -9.36
C ILE A 37 0.98 13.99 -8.92
N ASN A 38 1.43 14.59 -7.81
CA ASN A 38 0.86 15.83 -7.28
C ASN A 38 1.77 16.51 -6.22
N PRO A 39 2.33 17.70 -6.49
CA PRO A 39 3.16 18.44 -5.54
C PRO A 39 2.48 18.73 -4.18
N GLU A 40 1.18 19.04 -4.17
CA GLU A 40 0.41 19.30 -2.94
C GLU A 40 0.32 18.07 -2.02
N GLN A 41 0.47 16.87 -2.59
CA GLN A 41 0.37 15.61 -1.87
C GLN A 41 1.73 14.93 -1.68
N ARG A 42 2.85 15.61 -1.98
CA ARG A 42 4.19 15.00 -1.95
C ARG A 42 4.51 14.36 -0.60
N LEU A 43 4.27 15.07 0.51
CA LEU A 43 4.48 14.53 1.85
C LEU A 43 3.62 13.29 2.10
N THR A 44 2.33 13.36 1.77
CA THR A 44 1.38 12.26 1.92
C THR A 44 1.79 11.03 1.09
N ASN A 45 2.25 11.25 -0.14
CA ASN A 45 2.74 10.20 -1.04
C ASN A 45 4.01 9.55 -0.51
N MET A 46 4.96 10.33 0.02
CA MET A 46 6.16 9.79 0.68
C MET A 46 5.80 8.91 1.87
N ILE A 47 4.83 9.31 2.69
CA ILE A 47 4.35 8.51 3.82
C ILE A 47 3.70 7.21 3.32
N ALA A 48 2.87 7.28 2.27
CA ALA A 48 2.24 6.11 1.68
C ALA A 48 3.28 5.10 1.16
N LYS A 49 4.30 5.57 0.42
CA LYS A 49 5.40 4.73 -0.09
C LYS A 49 6.18 4.04 1.02
N ARG A 50 6.61 4.78 2.05
CA ARG A 50 7.30 4.21 3.22
C ARG A 50 6.47 3.15 3.93
N ARG A 51 5.15 3.35 4.04
CA ARG A 51 4.25 2.36 4.63
C ARG A 51 4.14 1.12 3.74
N ALA A 52 4.00 1.29 2.43
CA ALA A 52 3.90 0.19 1.47
C ALA A 52 5.15 -0.70 1.48
N GLU A 53 6.36 -0.11 1.48
CA GLU A 53 7.61 -0.88 1.61
C GLU A 53 7.65 -1.71 2.88
N ARG A 54 7.34 -1.10 4.04
CA ARG A 54 7.32 -1.81 5.33
C ARG A 54 6.30 -2.94 5.33
N TYR A 55 5.15 -2.70 4.73
CA TYR A 55 4.05 -3.66 4.70
C TYR A 55 4.35 -4.87 3.79
N LEU A 56 4.99 -4.64 2.65
CA LEU A 56 5.49 -5.72 1.79
C LEU A 56 6.55 -6.58 2.48
N ARG A 57 7.47 -5.98 3.26
CA ARG A 57 8.45 -6.75 4.06
C ARG A 57 7.82 -7.67 5.10
N GLN A 58 6.61 -7.36 5.55
CA GLN A 58 5.87 -8.08 6.57
C GLN A 58 4.71 -8.89 5.98
N ILE A 59 4.69 -9.11 4.67
CA ILE A 59 3.54 -9.78 4.02
C ILE A 59 3.35 -11.20 4.53
N ASP A 60 4.43 -11.94 4.77
CA ASP A 60 4.34 -13.33 5.22
C ASP A 60 3.93 -13.44 6.70
N GLU A 61 4.21 -12.41 7.52
CA GLU A 61 3.70 -12.32 8.90
C GLU A 61 2.18 -12.10 8.95
N ARG A 62 1.61 -11.43 7.92
CA ARG A 62 0.19 -11.10 7.85
C ARG A 62 -0.65 -12.19 7.17
N PHE A 63 -0.02 -13.00 6.34
CA PHE A 63 -0.63 -14.09 5.60
C PHE A 63 0.22 -15.36 5.77
N PRO A 64 0.22 -15.95 6.99
CA PRO A 64 0.89 -17.22 7.22
C PRO A 64 0.24 -18.33 6.38
N ARG A 65 1.05 -19.31 5.95
CA ARG A 65 0.58 -20.47 5.17
C ARG A 65 -0.39 -21.35 5.95
#